data_AF-A0A7J7SPH1-F1
#
_entry.id   AF-A0A7J7SPH1-F1
#
_cell.length_a   1.000
_cell.length_b   1.000
_cell.length_c   1.000
_cell.angle_alpha   90.00
_cell.angle_beta   90.00
_cell.angle_gamma   90.00
#
_symmetry.space_group_name_H-M   'P 1'
#
loop_
_entity.id
_entity.type
_entity.pdbx_description
1 polymer ?
#
loop_
_entity_poly.entity_id
_entity_poly.type
_entity_poly.pdbx_seq_one_letter_code
_entity_poly.pdbx_strand_id
1 'polypeptide(L)'
;MAASQPQGPAASASGVSGPGSAGGLGTQQQPQPPSQLVGSAQGGLLQQQQQDFDPVQRYKMLIPQLKESLQTLMKVAAQNLIQNTNIDNGQKSSDGPIQRFDKCLEEFYALCDQLELCLYLAVIKAQIACAKDIHTALLDCANKVTGKTSAPPTGSGSAL
;
A
#
# COMPACT_ATOMS: atom_id res chain seq x y z
N MET A 1 14.34 67.54 16.21
CA MET A 1 14.99 68.06 14.99
C MET A 1 15.04 66.94 13.97
N ALA A 2 14.54 67.21 12.74
CA ALA A 2 14.80 66.59 11.42
C ALA A 2 14.64 65.04 11.28
N ALA A 3 13.69 64.51 10.49
CA ALA A 3 13.66 64.43 9.00
C ALA A 3 14.78 63.50 8.46
N SER A 4 14.66 62.62 7.46
CA SER A 4 13.64 62.05 6.57
C SER A 4 14.33 60.87 5.82
N GLN A 5 13.54 59.92 5.30
CA GLN A 5 13.72 58.91 4.21
C GLN A 5 14.84 59.11 3.12
N PRO A 6 15.15 58.17 2.14
CA PRO A 6 14.39 56.99 1.63
C PRO A 6 15.22 55.75 1.07
N GLN A 7 14.47 54.75 0.56
CA GLN A 7 14.64 53.91 -0.68
C GLN A 7 15.93 53.12 -1.04
N GLY A 8 15.70 51.85 -1.43
CA GLY A 8 15.96 51.41 -2.82
C GLY A 8 16.99 50.31 -3.07
N PRO A 9 16.91 49.57 -4.21
CA PRO A 9 17.16 48.12 -4.30
C PRO A 9 18.46 47.74 -5.05
N ALA A 10 18.90 46.47 -5.00
CA ALA A 10 19.69 45.87 -6.08
C ALA A 10 19.75 44.34 -5.99
N ALA A 11 19.29 43.67 -7.05
CA ALA A 11 19.63 42.31 -7.42
C ALA A 11 20.64 42.37 -8.58
N SER A 12 21.70 41.54 -8.56
CA SER A 12 22.51 41.08 -9.71
C SER A 12 23.81 40.46 -9.16
N ALA A 13 24.05 39.16 -9.30
CA ALA A 13 24.55 38.44 -10.48
C ALA A 13 26.09 38.32 -10.50
N SER A 14 26.55 37.17 -11.03
CA SER A 14 27.94 36.80 -11.36
C SER A 14 28.84 36.52 -10.14
N GLY A 15 29.67 35.49 -10.10
CA GLY A 15 30.25 34.67 -11.14
C GLY A 15 31.70 34.38 -10.74
N VAL A 16 32.21 33.26 -11.23
CA VAL A 16 33.61 32.99 -11.58
C VAL A 16 34.69 32.83 -10.49
N SER A 17 35.44 31.73 -10.67
CA SER A 17 36.89 31.55 -10.45
C SER A 17 37.38 30.84 -9.19
N GLY A 18 38.06 29.69 -9.43
CA GLY A 18 39.00 29.02 -8.52
C GLY A 18 40.27 29.86 -8.26
N PRO A 19 41.27 29.35 -7.52
CA PRO A 19 42.21 28.27 -7.93
C PRO A 19 42.39 27.23 -6.78
N GLY A 20 43.04 26.05 -6.88
CA GLY A 20 44.20 25.58 -7.62
C GLY A 20 45.40 25.40 -6.67
N SER A 21 45.67 24.16 -6.18
CA SER A 21 46.93 23.65 -5.56
C SER A 21 46.74 22.16 -5.25
N ALA A 22 47.34 21.19 -5.96
CA ALA A 22 48.75 20.73 -5.99
C ALA A 22 49.14 19.72 -4.88
N GLY A 23 49.23 18.43 -5.27
CA GLY A 23 50.03 17.33 -4.68
C GLY A 23 49.58 16.77 -3.32
N GLY A 24 49.53 15.47 -3.03
CA GLY A 24 49.92 14.23 -3.72
C GLY A 24 50.06 13.10 -2.66
N LEU A 25 50.05 11.85 -3.13
CA LEU A 25 50.33 10.56 -2.45
C LEU A 25 49.18 9.84 -1.71
N GLY A 26 48.84 8.66 -2.21
CA GLY A 26 48.04 7.66 -1.49
C GLY A 26 47.41 6.60 -2.39
N THR A 27 48.18 5.55 -2.68
CA THR A 27 47.85 4.24 -3.27
C THR A 27 46.38 3.76 -3.24
N GLN A 28 45.91 3.15 -4.35
CA GLN A 28 45.48 1.73 -4.43
C GLN A 28 44.25 1.48 -5.35
N GLN A 29 44.47 0.61 -6.36
CA GLN A 29 43.57 -0.29 -7.10
C GLN A 29 42.37 0.24 -7.93
N GLN A 30 42.52 0.09 -9.24
CA GLN A 30 41.48 -0.18 -10.23
C GLN A 30 41.83 -1.52 -10.92
N PRO A 31 40.85 -2.38 -11.23
CA PRO A 31 40.83 -2.98 -12.57
C PRO A 31 39.48 -2.86 -13.29
N GLN A 32 39.59 -2.87 -14.62
CA GLN A 32 38.63 -2.63 -15.70
C GLN A 32 37.29 -3.41 -15.69
N PRO A 33 36.29 -2.93 -16.47
CA PRO A 33 35.05 -3.65 -16.74
C PRO A 33 35.19 -4.65 -17.91
N PRO A 34 34.48 -5.78 -17.91
CA PRO A 34 34.17 -6.51 -19.12
C PRO A 34 32.78 -6.13 -19.65
N SER A 35 32.73 -5.65 -20.89
CA SER A 35 31.52 -5.64 -21.70
C SER A 35 31.18 -7.05 -22.13
N GLN A 36 29.96 -7.55 -21.88
CA GLN A 36 29.31 -8.58 -22.71
C GLN A 36 27.76 -8.48 -22.68
N LEU A 37 27.22 -8.29 -23.89
CA LEU A 37 26.03 -8.87 -24.53
C LEU A 37 24.71 -9.07 -23.75
N VAL A 38 23.69 -8.32 -24.20
CA VAL A 38 22.31 -8.75 -24.56
C VAL A 38 21.62 -9.84 -23.70
N GLY A 39 20.49 -9.45 -23.10
CA GLY A 39 19.52 -10.39 -22.52
C GLY A 39 18.35 -9.67 -21.84
N SER A 40 17.32 -9.36 -22.60
CA SER A 40 16.05 -8.76 -22.18
C SER A 40 15.37 -9.55 -21.04
N ALA A 41 15.30 -8.97 -19.84
CA ALA A 41 14.48 -9.52 -18.75
C ALA A 41 14.03 -8.42 -17.76
N GLN A 42 13.37 -7.38 -18.27
CA GLN A 42 12.79 -6.31 -17.45
C GLN A 42 11.26 -6.22 -17.63
N GLY A 43 10.59 -7.37 -17.59
CA GLY A 43 9.13 -7.49 -17.66
C GLY A 43 8.49 -8.35 -16.56
N GLY A 44 9.25 -8.79 -15.55
CA GLY A 44 8.80 -9.83 -14.60
C GLY A 44 8.22 -9.36 -13.26
N LEU A 45 8.36 -8.09 -12.88
CA LEU A 45 8.04 -7.68 -11.49
C LEU A 45 6.60 -7.19 -11.24
N LEU A 46 5.75 -7.08 -12.27
CA LEU A 46 4.35 -6.69 -12.07
C LEU A 46 3.38 -7.87 -11.93
N GLN A 47 3.84 -9.11 -12.06
CA GLN A 47 2.96 -10.28 -12.03
C GLN A 47 3.04 -11.12 -10.74
N GLN A 48 3.91 -10.77 -9.80
CA GLN A 48 3.98 -11.44 -8.49
C GLN A 48 3.16 -10.77 -7.38
N GLN A 49 2.50 -9.63 -7.66
CA GLN A 49 1.56 -8.99 -6.72
C GLN A 49 0.11 -9.38 -6.96
N GLN A 50 -0.16 -10.35 -7.83
CA GLN A 50 -1.39 -11.13 -7.76
C GLN A 50 -1.16 -12.29 -6.80
N GLN A 51 -0.68 -11.98 -5.58
CA GLN A 51 -0.90 -12.88 -4.45
C GLN A 51 -2.40 -13.20 -4.45
N ASP A 52 -2.72 -14.45 -4.11
CA ASP A 52 -4.06 -14.90 -3.76
C ASP A 52 -4.58 -14.05 -2.59
N PHE A 53 -4.99 -12.83 -2.90
CA PHE A 53 -5.50 -11.87 -1.94
C PHE A 53 -6.89 -12.34 -1.64
N ASP A 54 -7.02 -13.26 -0.69
CA ASP A 54 -8.31 -13.64 -0.16
C ASP A 54 -8.77 -12.58 0.85
N PRO A 55 -9.71 -11.69 0.47
CA PRO A 55 -10.19 -10.66 1.38
C PRO A 55 -10.82 -11.24 2.63
N VAL A 56 -11.39 -12.45 2.56
CA VAL A 56 -12.02 -13.11 3.71
C VAL A 56 -10.96 -13.56 4.71
N GLN A 57 -9.89 -14.22 4.26
CA GLN A 57 -8.78 -14.58 5.13
C GLN A 57 -8.10 -13.35 5.73
N ARG A 58 -7.90 -12.28 4.95
CA ARG A 58 -7.33 -11.03 5.45
C ARG A 58 -8.21 -10.40 6.54
N TYR A 59 -9.52 -10.33 6.31
CA TYR A 59 -10.48 -9.87 7.32
C TYR A 59 -10.34 -10.66 8.63
N LYS A 60 -10.28 -12.00 8.55
CA LYS A 60 -10.13 -12.86 9.74
C LYS A 60 -8.84 -12.60 10.53
N MET A 61 -7.73 -12.29 9.83
CA MET A 61 -6.47 -11.92 10.48
C MET A 61 -6.48 -10.50 11.08
N LEU A 62 -7.36 -9.61 10.61
CA LEU A 62 -7.48 -8.25 11.13
C LEU A 62 -8.35 -8.18 12.39
N ILE A 63 -9.29 -9.11 12.59
CA ILE A 63 -10.11 -9.17 13.81
C ILE A 63 -9.31 -9.14 15.12
N PRO A 64 -8.28 -9.98 15.33
CA PRO A 64 -7.49 -9.92 16.57
C PRO A 64 -6.74 -8.59 16.72
N GLN A 65 -6.20 -8.05 15.62
CA GLN A 65 -5.48 -6.76 15.63
C GLN A 65 -6.41 -5.60 15.98
N LEU A 66 -7.64 -5.59 15.42
CA LEU A 66 -8.66 -4.60 15.78
C LEU A 66 -8.97 -4.65 17.27
N LYS A 67 -9.15 -5.85 17.82
CA LYS A 67 -9.43 -6.03 19.25
C LYS A 67 -8.29 -5.51 20.13
N GLU A 68 -7.05 -5.77 19.75
CA GLU A 68 -5.87 -5.30 20.47
C GLU A 68 -5.70 -3.78 20.38
N SER A 69 -5.89 -3.22 19.18
CA SER A 69 -5.84 -1.77 18.95
C SER A 69 -6.93 -1.05 19.77
N LEU A 70 -8.17 -1.55 19.77
CA LEU A 70 -9.25 -1.01 20.60
C LEU A 70 -8.91 -1.10 22.09
N GLN A 71 -8.38 -2.23 22.55
CA GLN A 71 -7.97 -2.37 23.95
C GLN A 71 -6.89 -1.34 24.32
N THR A 72 -5.92 -1.13 23.43
CA THR A 72 -4.83 -0.18 23.64
C THR A 72 -5.37 1.25 23.66
N LEU A 73 -6.25 1.62 22.72
CA LEU A 73 -6.93 2.90 22.68
C LEU A 73 -7.65 3.19 24.00
N MET A 74 -8.44 2.24 24.51
CA MET A 74 -9.14 2.39 25.78
C MET A 74 -8.20 2.56 26.97
N LYS A 75 -7.08 1.83 27.01
CA LYS A 75 -6.05 1.98 28.05
C LYS A 75 -5.42 3.37 28.03
N VAL A 76 -5.07 3.87 26.85
CA VAL A 76 -4.46 5.21 26.70
C VAL A 76 -5.48 6.31 26.99
N ALA A 77 -6.74 6.14 26.58
CA ALA A 77 -7.83 7.06 26.95
C ALA A 77 -8.00 7.17 28.47
N ALA A 78 -8.01 6.03 29.17
CA ALA A 78 -8.09 6.00 30.63
C ALA A 78 -6.89 6.69 31.28
N GLN A 79 -5.66 6.46 30.77
CA GLN A 79 -4.46 7.16 31.24
C GLN A 79 -4.56 8.67 31.02
N ASN A 80 -5.10 9.11 29.88
CA ASN A 80 -5.31 10.52 29.58
C ASN A 80 -6.29 11.16 30.57
N LEU A 81 -7.39 10.49 30.91
CA LEU A 81 -8.36 10.97 31.90
C LEU A 81 -7.78 11.06 33.32
N ILE A 82 -7.04 10.02 33.73
CA ILE A 82 -6.36 10.01 35.03
C ILE A 82 -5.33 11.14 35.10
N GLN A 83 -4.61 11.37 34.00
CA GLN A 83 -3.69 12.50 33.93
C GLN A 83 -4.42 13.83 34.06
N ASN A 84 -5.50 14.06 33.33
CA ASN A 84 -6.26 15.31 33.42
C ASN A 84 -6.68 15.56 34.87
N THR A 85 -7.25 14.53 35.53
CA THR A 85 -7.58 14.57 36.97
C THR A 85 -6.39 14.96 37.85
N ASN A 86 -5.19 14.44 37.57
CA ASN A 86 -3.99 14.78 38.34
C ASN A 86 -3.55 16.24 38.12
N ILE A 87 -3.67 16.76 36.90
CA ILE A 87 -3.38 18.16 36.57
C ILE A 87 -4.34 19.07 37.32
N ASP A 88 -5.63 18.74 37.33
CA ASP A 88 -6.66 19.48 38.06
C ASP A 88 -6.38 19.54 39.57
N ASN A 89 -5.74 18.49 40.12
CA ASN A 89 -5.24 18.46 41.50
C ASN A 89 -3.91 19.22 41.71
N GLY A 90 -3.41 19.93 40.70
CA GLY A 90 -2.17 20.72 40.78
C GLY A 90 -0.87 19.92 40.65
N GLN A 91 -0.93 18.64 40.24
CA GLN A 91 0.29 17.92 39.86
C GLN A 91 0.79 18.39 38.49
N LYS A 92 2.12 18.50 38.32
CA LYS A 92 2.72 18.80 37.01
C LYS A 92 2.39 17.70 36.00
N SER A 93 1.79 18.08 34.88
CA SER A 93 1.63 17.26 33.69
C SER A 93 2.93 17.09 32.92
N SER A 94 3.06 15.93 32.28
CA SER A 94 3.99 15.71 31.17
C SER A 94 3.20 15.73 29.85
N ASP A 95 3.77 16.35 28.80
CA ASP A 95 3.12 16.62 27.50
C ASP A 95 2.88 15.35 26.64
N GLY A 96 3.47 14.21 27.00
CA GLY A 96 3.47 12.99 26.18
C GLY A 96 2.14 12.22 26.00
N PRO A 97 1.17 12.22 26.93
CA PRO A 97 0.04 11.27 26.83
C PRO A 97 -1.09 11.64 25.87
N ILE A 98 -1.20 12.90 25.44
CA ILE A 98 -2.13 13.30 24.38
C ILE A 98 -1.68 12.72 23.04
N GLN A 99 -0.39 12.85 22.69
CA GLN A 99 0.16 12.32 21.45
C GLN A 99 0.05 10.79 21.33
N ARG A 100 0.08 10.06 22.46
CA ARG A 100 -0.14 8.61 22.45
C ARG A 100 -1.58 8.24 22.10
N PHE A 101 -2.54 9.06 22.54
CA PHE A 101 -3.95 8.81 22.26
C PHE A 101 -4.23 8.97 20.76
N ASP A 102 -3.77 10.08 20.16
CA ASP A 102 -3.95 10.35 18.74
C ASP A 102 -3.39 9.22 17.86
N LYS A 103 -2.19 8.74 18.21
CA LYS A 103 -1.56 7.60 17.50
C LYS A 103 -2.38 6.31 17.60
N CYS A 104 -2.85 5.95 18.80
CA CYS A 104 -3.66 4.75 18.98
C CYS A 104 -5.01 4.87 18.26
N LEU A 105 -5.56 6.08 18.18
CA LEU A 105 -6.81 6.37 17.50
C LEU A 105 -6.64 6.25 15.98
N GLU A 106 -5.57 6.81 15.42
CA GLU A 106 -5.20 6.66 14.00
C GLU A 106 -5.03 5.18 13.63
N GLU A 107 -4.32 4.40 14.44
CA GLU A 107 -4.10 2.97 14.21
C GLU A 107 -5.41 2.16 14.28
N PHE A 108 -6.33 2.53 15.17
CA PHE A 108 -7.67 1.93 15.22
C PHE A 108 -8.48 2.22 13.95
N TYR A 109 -8.48 3.47 13.47
CA TYR A 109 -9.19 3.85 12.25
C TYR A 109 -8.60 3.18 11.00
N ALA A 110 -7.27 3.14 10.88
CA ALA A 110 -6.60 2.46 9.77
C ALA A 110 -6.97 0.96 9.69
N LEU A 111 -7.14 0.29 10.83
CA LEU A 111 -7.62 -1.09 10.88
C LEU A 111 -9.09 -1.21 10.46
N CYS A 112 -9.95 -0.26 10.86
CA CYS A 112 -11.34 -0.21 10.43
C CYS A 112 -11.47 -0.06 8.91
N ASP A 113 -10.73 0.89 8.32
CA ASP A 113 -10.71 1.12 6.87
C ASP A 113 -10.27 -0.14 6.12
N GLN A 114 -9.26 -0.83 6.66
CA GLN A 114 -8.76 -2.05 6.05
C GLN A 114 -9.75 -3.21 6.14
N LEU A 115 -10.52 -3.30 7.23
CA LEU A 115 -11.62 -4.26 7.37
C LEU A 115 -12.75 -3.96 6.38
N GLU A 116 -13.16 -2.70 6.26
CA GLU A 116 -14.17 -2.25 5.31
C GLU A 116 -13.78 -2.62 3.87
N LEU A 117 -12.53 -2.33 3.48
CA LEU A 117 -12.01 -2.68 2.17
C LEU A 117 -12.04 -4.20 1.92
N CYS A 118 -11.67 -5.01 2.93
CA CYS A 118 -11.73 -6.47 2.81
C CYS A 118 -13.17 -6.94 2.59
N LEU A 119 -14.14 -6.42 3.37
CA LEU A 119 -15.55 -6.78 3.22
C LEU A 119 -16.09 -6.38 1.85
N TYR A 120 -15.80 -5.15 1.41
CA TYR A 120 -16.23 -4.66 0.10
C TYR A 120 -15.69 -5.53 -1.03
N LEU A 121 -14.40 -5.86 -1.01
CA LEU A 121 -13.80 -6.70 -2.03
C LEU A 121 -14.36 -8.13 -2.00
N ALA A 122 -14.62 -8.69 -0.83
CA ALA A 122 -15.23 -10.02 -0.70
C ALA A 122 -16.61 -10.06 -1.37
N VAL A 123 -17.43 -9.03 -1.16
CA VAL A 123 -18.76 -8.90 -1.78
C VAL A 123 -18.64 -8.79 -3.31
N ILE A 124 -17.74 -7.94 -3.81
CA ILE A 124 -17.54 -7.79 -5.26
C ILE A 124 -17.09 -9.12 -5.89
N LYS A 125 -16.13 -9.81 -5.27
CA LYS A 125 -15.65 -11.12 -5.77
C LYS A 125 -16.78 -12.14 -5.83
N ALA A 126 -17.63 -12.20 -4.81
CA ALA A 126 -18.79 -13.09 -4.79
C ALA A 126 -19.82 -12.73 -5.89
N GLN A 127 -20.09 -11.44 -6.12
CA GLN A 127 -20.97 -11.00 -7.20
C GLN A 127 -20.43 -11.37 -8.58
N ILE A 128 -19.14 -11.14 -8.84
CA ILE A 128 -18.51 -11.49 -10.11
C ILE A 128 -18.59 -13.01 -10.35
N ALA A 129 -18.31 -13.82 -9.32
CA ALA A 129 -18.42 -15.28 -9.41
C ALA A 129 -19.85 -15.71 -9.76
N CYS A 130 -20.85 -15.21 -9.05
CA CYS A 130 -22.27 -15.50 -9.32
C CYS A 130 -22.67 -15.10 -10.75
N ALA A 131 -22.28 -13.91 -11.21
CA ALA A 131 -22.57 -13.47 -12.58
C ALA A 131 -21.92 -14.39 -13.63
N LYS A 132 -20.68 -14.85 -13.38
CA LYS A 132 -19.98 -15.79 -14.26
C LYS A 132 -20.67 -17.14 -14.30
N ASP A 133 -21.14 -17.64 -13.17
CA ASP A 133 -21.84 -18.93 -13.07
C ASP A 133 -23.19 -18.87 -13.79
N ILE A 134 -23.93 -17.76 -13.63
CA ILE A 134 -25.17 -17.51 -14.39
C ILE A 134 -24.88 -17.47 -15.89
N HIS A 135 -23.86 -16.71 -16.32
CA HIS A 135 -23.46 -16.65 -17.73
C HIS A 135 -23.11 -18.03 -18.29
N THR A 136 -22.33 -18.81 -17.55
CA THR A 136 -21.92 -20.17 -17.94
C THR A 136 -23.13 -21.08 -18.08
N ALA A 137 -24.06 -21.05 -17.10
CA ALA A 137 -25.28 -21.84 -17.15
C ALA A 137 -26.18 -21.45 -18.34
N LEU A 138 -26.33 -20.15 -18.62
CA LEU A 138 -27.09 -19.66 -19.77
C LEU A 138 -26.44 -20.07 -21.10
N LEU A 139 -25.11 -20.00 -21.19
CA LEU A 139 -24.37 -20.43 -22.37
C LEU A 139 -24.55 -21.93 -22.63
N ASP A 140 -24.46 -22.76 -21.59
CA ASP A 140 -24.70 -24.20 -21.68
C ASP A 140 -26.14 -24.52 -22.10
N CYS A 141 -27.11 -23.78 -21.56
CA CYS A 141 -28.51 -23.91 -21.97
C CYS A 141 -28.71 -23.53 -23.44
N ALA A 142 -28.13 -22.41 -23.89
CA ALA A 142 -28.21 -21.98 -25.28
C ALA A 142 -27.58 -23.01 -26.24
N ASN A 143 -26.42 -23.57 -25.88
CA ASN A 143 -25.75 -24.61 -26.65
C ASN A 143 -26.57 -25.91 -26.76
N LYS A 144 -27.27 -26.29 -25.68
CA LYS A 144 -28.21 -27.42 -25.69
C LYS A 144 -29.43 -27.17 -26.59
N VAL A 145 -30.00 -25.97 -26.55
CA VAL A 145 -31.18 -25.60 -27.36
C VAL A 145 -30.84 -25.50 -28.85
N THR A 146 -29.68 -24.94 -29.20
CA THR A 146 -29.26 -24.81 -30.62
C THR A 146 -28.82 -26.13 -31.25
N GLY A 147 -28.84 -27.25 -30.52
CA GLY A 147 -28.47 -28.56 -31.07
C GLY A 147 -26.99 -28.70 -31.46
N LYS A 148 -26.10 -27.80 -31.00
CA LYS A 148 -24.65 -28.00 -31.10
C LYS A 148 -24.19 -28.99 -30.03
N THR A 149 -24.71 -30.22 -30.10
CA THR A 149 -24.06 -31.36 -29.45
C THR A 149 -22.83 -31.69 -30.28
N SER A 150 -21.65 -31.69 -29.66
CA SER A 150 -20.47 -32.34 -30.23
C SER A 150 -20.86 -33.78 -30.56
N ALA A 151 -20.85 -34.11 -31.85
CA ALA A 151 -21.21 -35.42 -32.37
C ALA A 151 -20.44 -36.55 -31.66
N PRO A 152 -21.05 -37.72 -31.41
CA PRO A 152 -20.29 -38.93 -31.15
C PRO A 152 -19.55 -39.33 -32.44
N PRO A 153 -18.31 -39.86 -32.37
CA PRO A 153 -17.74 -40.53 -33.53
C PRO A 153 -18.52 -41.83 -33.78
N THR A 154 -19.53 -41.77 -34.65
CA THR A 154 -20.06 -42.95 -35.33
C THR A 154 -19.04 -43.40 -36.38
N GLY A 155 -18.20 -44.36 -36.00
CA GLY A 155 -17.51 -45.23 -36.95
C GLY A 155 -18.35 -46.49 -37.18
N SER A 156 -19.27 -46.45 -38.14
CA SER A 156 -20.03 -47.61 -38.59
C SER A 156 -19.22 -48.40 -39.63
N GLY A 157 -18.97 -49.68 -39.31
CA GLY A 157 -18.95 -50.85 -40.21
C GLY A 157 -18.19 -50.83 -41.55
N SER A 158 -17.35 -51.84 -41.75
CA SER A 158 -17.25 -52.49 -43.07
C SER A 158 -17.05 -53.99 -42.88
N ALA A 159 -17.97 -54.73 -43.49
CA ALA A 159 -18.02 -56.16 -43.60
C ALA A 159 -16.83 -56.70 -44.41
N LEU A 160 -16.34 -57.88 -44.03
CA LEU A 160 -15.98 -59.02 -44.89
C LEU A 160 -15.76 -60.26 -44.00
#